data_AF-A0A382TZF2-F1
#
_entry.id   AF-A0A382TZF2-F1
#
_cell.length_a   1.000
_cell.length_b   1.000
_cell.length_c   1.000
_cell.angle_alpha   90.00
_cell.angle_beta   90.00
_cell.angle_gamma   90.00
#
_symmetry.space_group_name_H-M   'P 1'
#
loop_
_entity.id
_entity.type
_entity.pdbx_description
1 polymer ?
#
loop_
_entity_poly.entity_id
_entity_poly.type
_entity_poly.pdbx_seq_one_letter_code
_entity_poly.pdbx_strand_id
1 'polypeptide(L)'
;MSLLNSDEQSAIADAIGRAELRTAGELVVATVPKSDSYEKERFIAALFWTFGVAVFVNWLMPDLSTLHLVLLQGPLLLVSYGIAGLPFILRPMAGGRCDAMARQRAMRMFAERGVHQT
;
A
#
# COMPACT_ATOMS: atom_id res chain seq x y z
N MET A 1 -8.77 -7.51 -20.93
CA MET A 1 -7.38 -7.93 -21.14
C MET A 1 -6.97 -8.79 -19.96
N SER A 2 -6.59 -10.04 -20.20
CA SER A 2 -6.01 -10.87 -19.12
C SER A 2 -4.68 -10.25 -18.71
N LEU A 3 -4.46 -10.08 -17.41
CA LEU A 3 -3.19 -9.58 -16.85
C LEU A 3 -2.04 -10.59 -17.02
N LEU A 4 -2.36 -11.83 -17.39
CA LEU A 4 -1.43 -12.95 -17.53
C LEU A 4 -1.44 -13.45 -18.98
N ASN A 5 -0.26 -13.78 -19.51
CA ASN A 5 -0.17 -14.48 -20.79
C ASN A 5 -0.65 -15.94 -20.67
N SER A 6 -0.82 -16.64 -21.80
CA SER A 6 -1.29 -18.03 -21.83
C SER A 6 -0.38 -18.99 -21.06
N ASP A 7 0.93 -18.76 -21.15
CA ASP A 7 1.96 -19.64 -20.61
C ASP A 7 2.05 -19.48 -19.08
N GLU A 8 1.91 -18.25 -18.59
CA GLU A 8 1.80 -17.90 -17.17
C GLU A 8 0.53 -18.50 -16.55
N GLN A 9 -0.59 -18.46 -17.26
CA GLN A 9 -1.83 -19.09 -16.80
C GLN A 9 -1.68 -20.60 -16.69
N SER A 10 -1.05 -21.25 -17.68
CA SER A 10 -0.77 -22.69 -17.64
C SER A 10 0.17 -23.05 -16.48
N ALA A 11 1.24 -22.29 -16.29
CA ALA A 11 2.20 -22.52 -15.22
C ALA A 11 1.56 -22.38 -13.83
N ILE A 12 0.67 -21.40 -13.65
CA ILE A 12 -0.09 -21.22 -12.41
C ILE A 12 -1.07 -22.38 -12.19
N ALA A 13 -1.81 -22.81 -13.22
CA ALA A 13 -2.72 -23.95 -13.13
C ALA A 13 -2.00 -25.25 -12.72
N ASP A 14 -0.84 -25.52 -13.32
CA ASP A 14 -0.02 -26.69 -12.97
C ASP A 14 0.49 -26.63 -11.53
N ALA A 15 0.86 -25.43 -11.06
CA ALA A 15 1.30 -25.23 -9.67
C ALA A 15 0.15 -25.45 -8.68
N ILE A 16 -1.05 -24.97 -9.01
CA ILE A 16 -2.27 -25.19 -8.21
C ILE A 16 -2.58 -26.69 -8.12
N GLY A 17 -2.63 -27.39 -9.25
CA GLY A 17 -2.96 -28.83 -9.26
C GLY A 17 -1.98 -29.66 -8.43
N ARG A 18 -0.67 -29.34 -8.48
CA ARG A 18 0.34 -29.99 -7.62
C ARG A 18 0.13 -29.72 -6.12
N ALA A 19 -0.36 -28.54 -5.76
CA ALA A 19 -0.61 -28.16 -4.38
C ALA A 19 -1.89 -28.83 -3.85
N GLU A 20 -2.97 -28.81 -4.64
CA GLU A 20 -4.25 -29.45 -4.31
C GLU A 20 -4.11 -30.97 -4.13
N LEU A 21 -3.24 -31.65 -4.90
CA LEU A 21 -2.95 -33.07 -4.69
C LEU A 21 -2.39 -33.40 -3.30
N ARG A 22 -1.85 -32.41 -2.58
CA ARG A 22 -1.26 -32.57 -1.24
C ARG A 22 -2.16 -32.04 -0.13
N THR A 23 -3.30 -31.44 -0.46
CA THR A 23 -4.19 -30.78 0.50
C THR A 23 -5.63 -31.20 0.26
N ALA A 24 -6.42 -31.41 1.31
CA ALA A 24 -7.85 -31.68 1.16
C ALA A 24 -8.69 -30.44 0.77
N GLY A 25 -8.06 -29.39 0.24
CA GLY A 25 -8.69 -28.10 -0.06
C GLY A 25 -8.47 -27.67 -1.50
N GLU A 26 -9.39 -26.84 -1.97
CA GLU A 26 -9.38 -26.22 -3.30
C GLU A 26 -8.73 -24.82 -3.23
N LEU A 27 -7.89 -24.51 -4.21
CA LEU A 27 -7.12 -23.27 -4.28
C LEU A 27 -7.67 -22.38 -5.40
N VAL A 28 -8.29 -21.27 -5.02
CA VAL A 28 -8.85 -20.31 -5.97
C VAL A 28 -7.91 -19.13 -6.14
N VAL A 29 -7.43 -18.92 -7.38
CA VAL A 29 -6.63 -17.75 -7.73
C VAL A 29 -7.51 -16.62 -8.26
N ALA A 30 -7.25 -15.42 -7.75
CA ALA A 30 -7.91 -14.20 -8.14
C ALA A 30 -6.87 -13.12 -8.47
N THR A 31 -6.98 -12.55 -9.67
CA THR A 31 -6.25 -11.33 -10.03
C THR A 31 -7.08 -10.13 -9.61
N VAL A 32 -6.60 -9.38 -8.62
CA VAL A 32 -7.20 -8.12 -8.21
C VAL A 32 -6.42 -6.94 -8.78
N PRO A 33 -7.09 -5.85 -9.17
CA PRO A 33 -6.40 -4.61 -9.48
C PRO A 33 -5.62 -4.15 -8.25
N LYS A 34 -4.51 -3.43 -8.49
CA LYS A 34 -3.67 -2.86 -7.43
C LYS A 34 -4.54 -2.08 -6.45
N SER A 35 -4.30 -2.28 -5.15
CA SER A 35 -4.94 -1.52 -4.08
C SER A 35 -4.88 -0.02 -4.35
N ASP A 36 -5.89 0.71 -3.87
CA ASP A 36 -6.04 2.17 -4.00
C ASP A 36 -4.72 2.90 -3.74
N SER A 37 -4.51 4.01 -4.47
CA SER A 37 -3.32 4.81 -4.30
C SER A 37 -3.37 5.55 -2.96
N TYR A 38 -2.41 5.28 -2.08
CA TYR A 38 -2.23 5.96 -0.79
C TYR A 38 -1.71 7.40 -0.93
N GLU A 39 -2.00 8.06 -2.06
CA GLU A 39 -1.45 9.37 -2.37
C GLU A 39 -1.96 10.44 -1.42
N LYS A 40 -3.23 10.34 -0.98
CA LYS A 40 -3.82 11.27 -0.01
C LYS A 40 -3.18 11.11 1.37
N GLU A 41 -3.09 9.88 1.86
CA GLU A 41 -2.48 9.56 3.14
C GLU A 41 -1.00 9.97 3.16
N ARG A 42 -0.28 9.68 2.07
CA ARG A 42 1.11 10.07 1.87
C ARG A 42 1.27 11.59 1.87
N PHE A 43 0.38 12.31 1.19
CA PHE A 43 0.42 13.77 1.15
C PHE A 43 0.15 14.38 2.53
N ILE A 44 -0.85 13.88 3.25
CA ILE A 44 -1.17 14.34 4.62
C ILE A 44 0.00 14.06 5.56
N ALA A 45 0.60 12.87 5.49
CA ALA A 45 1.78 12.50 6.27
C ALA A 45 2.96 13.42 5.99
N ALA A 46 3.24 13.69 4.71
CA ALA A 46 4.32 14.58 4.28
C ALA A 46 4.11 16.01 4.80
N LEU A 47 2.86 16.50 4.73
CA LEU A 47 2.50 17.82 5.23
C LEU A 47 2.71 17.91 6.74
N PHE A 48 2.22 16.93 7.50
CA PHE A 48 2.42 16.87 8.95
C PHE A 48 3.91 16.86 9.32
N TRP A 49 4.71 16.07 8.60
CA TRP A 49 6.15 15.98 8.82
C TRP A 49 6.87 17.29 8.51
N THR A 50 6.51 17.93 7.41
CA THR A 50 7.05 19.23 6.98
C THR A 50 6.81 20.30 8.06
N PHE A 51 5.59 20.37 8.59
CA PHE A 51 5.26 21.29 9.68
C PHE A 51 6.02 20.95 10.96
N GLY A 52 6.07 19.65 11.34
CA GLY A 52 6.80 19.20 12.53
C GLY A 52 8.28 19.59 12.48
N VAL A 53 8.93 19.38 11.33
CA VAL A 53 10.34 19.76 11.13
C VAL A 53 10.50 21.28 11.12
N ALA A 54 9.59 22.04 10.50
CA ALA A 54 9.66 23.51 10.52
C ALA A 54 9.55 24.08 11.95
N VAL A 55 8.64 23.54 12.77
CA VAL A 55 8.50 23.90 14.19
C VAL A 55 9.77 23.53 14.96
N PHE A 56 10.32 22.34 14.72
CA PHE A 56 11.55 21.87 15.36
C PHE A 56 12.75 22.75 15.01
N VAL A 57 12.91 23.14 13.74
CA VAL A 57 13.97 24.05 13.30
C VAL A 57 13.81 25.43 13.92
N ASN A 58 12.59 25.98 13.97
CA ASN A 58 12.32 27.26 14.62
C ASN A 58 12.62 27.22 16.13
N TRP A 59 12.36 26.10 16.80
CA TRP A 59 12.72 25.91 18.19
C TRP A 59 14.24 25.82 18.40
N LEU A 60 14.96 25.15 17.50
CA LEU A 60 16.41 25.00 17.58
C LEU A 60 17.17 26.28 17.21
N MET A 61 16.64 27.06 16.26
CA MET A 61 17.26 28.26 15.69
C MET A 61 16.22 29.39 15.63
N PRO A 62 15.87 30.00 16.77
CA PRO A 62 14.82 31.04 16.83
C PRO A 62 15.22 32.32 16.08
N ASP A 63 16.50 32.56 15.87
CA ASP A 63 17.02 33.71 15.09
C ASP A 63 16.84 33.53 13.57
N LEU A 64 16.40 32.35 13.12
CA LEU A 64 16.16 32.10 11.70
C LEU A 64 14.96 32.95 11.24
N SER A 65 15.20 33.84 10.28
CA SER A 65 14.12 34.68 9.75
C SER A 65 12.97 33.83 9.18
N THR A 66 11.74 34.25 9.46
CA THR A 66 10.50 33.60 9.01
C THR A 66 10.48 33.34 7.51
N LEU A 67 11.10 34.22 6.70
CA LEU A 67 11.18 34.05 5.25
C LEU A 67 11.96 32.78 4.88
N HIS A 68 13.03 32.46 5.58
CA HIS A 68 13.81 31.24 5.34
C HIS A 68 13.01 29.99 5.69
N LEU A 69 12.25 30.02 6.79
CA LEU A 69 11.36 28.91 7.15
C LEU A 69 10.29 28.65 6.08
N VAL A 70 9.69 29.72 5.54
CA VAL A 70 8.69 29.61 4.47
C VAL A 70 9.33 29.07 3.18
N LEU A 71 10.50 29.59 2.79
CA LEU A 71 11.23 29.09 1.61
C LEU A 71 11.64 27.62 1.75
N LEU A 72 11.94 27.17 2.97
CA LEU A 72 12.31 25.79 3.25
C LEU A 72 11.12 24.81 3.14
N GLN A 73 9.87 25.27 3.33
CA GLN A 73 8.70 24.38 3.33
C GLN A 73 8.52 23.62 2.01
N GLY A 74 8.76 24.26 0.86
CA GLY A 74 8.60 23.62 -0.45
C GLY A 74 9.55 22.42 -0.64
N PRO A 75 10.88 22.63 -0.55
CA PRO A 75 11.86 21.55 -0.60
C PRO A 75 11.60 20.48 0.47
N LEU A 76 11.25 20.90 1.68
CA LEU A 76 11.01 20.00 2.81
C LEU A 76 9.76 19.13 2.60
N LEU A 77 8.70 19.67 2.00
CA LEU A 77 7.52 18.92 1.60
C LEU A 77 7.86 17.89 0.53
N LEU A 78 8.67 18.27 -0.45
CA LEU A 78 9.06 17.38 -1.55
C LEU A 78 9.90 16.21 -1.02
N VAL A 79 10.86 16.48 -0.14
CA VAL A 79 11.66 15.45 0.54
C VAL A 79 10.78 14.58 1.44
N SER A 80 9.92 15.19 2.26
CA SER A 80 9.01 14.45 3.17
C SER A 80 8.05 13.57 2.39
N TYR A 81 7.54 14.04 1.24
CA TYR A 81 6.70 13.27 0.36
C TYR A 81 7.47 12.11 -0.28
N GLY A 82 8.72 12.32 -0.71
CA GLY A 82 9.60 11.25 -1.19
C GLY A 82 9.80 10.15 -0.15
N ILE A 83 10.15 10.55 1.08
CA ILE A 83 10.39 9.66 2.22
C ILE A 83 9.12 8.89 2.61
N ALA A 84 7.97 9.57 2.71
CA ALA A 84 6.67 8.95 3.01
C ALA A 84 6.22 7.93 1.94
N GLY A 85 6.83 7.96 0.75
CA GLY A 85 6.60 6.97 -0.31
C GLY A 85 7.33 5.64 -0.10
N LEU A 86 8.29 5.57 0.82
CA LEU A 86 9.10 4.38 1.02
C LEU A 86 8.26 3.27 1.69
N PRO A 87 8.32 2.01 1.19
CA PRO A 87 7.46 0.93 1.68
C PRO A 87 7.54 0.67 3.18
N PHE A 88 8.70 0.90 3.80
CA PHE A 88 8.90 0.71 5.24
C PHE A 88 8.20 1.76 6.11
N ILE A 89 7.89 2.94 5.55
CA ILE A 89 7.12 4.00 6.23
C ILE A 89 5.64 3.81 5.94
N LEU A 90 5.30 3.49 4.68
CA LEU A 90 3.92 3.41 4.22
C LEU A 90 3.19 2.19 4.79
N ARG A 91 3.86 1.04 4.93
CA ARG A 91 3.27 -0.19 5.49
C ARG A 91 2.73 -0.02 6.92
N PRO A 92 3.49 0.52 7.88
CA PRO A 92 2.98 0.81 9.21
C PRO A 92 1.77 1.77 9.21
N MET A 93 1.79 2.78 8.34
CA MET A 93 0.72 3.78 8.27
C MET A 93 -0.59 3.20 7.70
N ALA A 94 -0.51 2.24 6.78
CA ALA A 94 -1.67 1.54 6.24
C ALA A 94 -2.35 0.61 7.27
N GLY A 95 -1.59 0.16 8.28
CA GLY A 95 -2.07 -0.69 9.37
C GLY A 95 -2.69 -2.02 8.92
N GLY A 96 -3.34 -2.72 9.86
CA GLY A 96 -4.06 -3.98 9.59
C GLY A 96 -5.34 -3.82 8.75
N ARG A 97 -5.73 -2.60 8.37
CA ARG A 97 -6.91 -2.35 7.50
C ARG A 97 -6.73 -2.98 6.13
N CYS A 98 -5.51 -3.03 5.62
CA CYS A 98 -5.21 -3.70 4.35
C CYS A 98 -5.54 -5.19 4.41
N ASP A 99 -5.12 -5.89 5.47
CA ASP A 99 -5.37 -7.31 5.62
C ASP A 99 -6.87 -7.59 5.82
N ALA A 100 -7.57 -6.76 6.60
CA ALA A 100 -9.01 -6.88 6.79
C ALA A 100 -9.78 -6.69 5.47
N MET A 101 -9.43 -5.67 4.67
CA MET A 101 -10.07 -5.43 3.36
C MET A 101 -9.73 -6.51 2.34
N ALA A 102 -8.47 -6.97 2.32
CA ALA A 102 -8.05 -8.09 1.47
C ALA A 102 -8.82 -9.36 1.82
N ARG A 103 -8.96 -9.67 3.13
CA ARG A 103 -9.74 -10.81 3.62
C ARG A 103 -11.21 -10.70 3.26
N GLN A 104 -11.82 -9.54 3.47
CA GLN A 104 -13.23 -9.32 3.12
C GLN A 104 -13.46 -9.51 1.62
N ARG A 105 -12.54 -9.02 0.78
CA ARG A 105 -12.64 -9.15 -0.67
C ARG A 105 -12.42 -10.59 -1.14
N ALA A 106 -11.49 -11.31 -0.53
CA ALA A 106 -11.29 -12.74 -0.76
C ALA A 106 -12.56 -13.54 -0.41
N MET A 107 -13.16 -13.28 0.74
CA MET A 107 -14.43 -13.91 1.16
C MET A 107 -15.57 -13.60 0.20
N ARG A 108 -15.65 -12.37 -0.29
CA ARG A 108 -16.66 -11.98 -1.29
C ARG A 108 -16.47 -12.73 -2.60
N MET A 109 -15.24 -12.87 -3.08
CA MET A 109 -14.97 -13.68 -4.28
C MET A 109 -15.27 -15.15 -4.07
N PHE A 110 -14.96 -15.69 -2.89
CA PHE A 110 -15.28 -17.07 -2.54
C PHE A 110 -16.80 -17.30 -2.56
N ALA A 111 -17.57 -16.34 -2.03
CA ALA A 111 -19.03 -16.32 -2.06
C ALA A 111 -19.59 -16.17 -3.49
N GLU A 112 -19.03 -15.29 -4.31
CA GLU A 112 -19.50 -15.06 -5.69
C GLU A 112 -19.18 -16.24 -6.63
N ARG A 113 -18.08 -16.98 -6.38
CA ARG A 113 -17.67 -18.12 -7.21
C ARG A 113 -18.27 -19.47 -6.78
N GLY A 114 -19.13 -19.51 -5.76
CA GLY A 114 -19.83 -20.73 -5.36
C GLY A 114 -18.94 -21.80 -4.69
N VAL A 115 -17.72 -21.46 -4.27
CA VAL A 115 -16.69 -22.38 -3.74
C VAL A 115 -17.03 -22.96 -2.36
N HIS A 116 -18.21 -22.65 -1.84
CA HIS A 116 -18.76 -23.08 -0.55
C HIS A 116 -19.88 -24.12 -0.75
N GLN A 117 -20.17 -24.51 -2.00
CA GLN A 117 -21.09 -25.61 -2.34
C GLN A 117 -20.37 -26.94 -2.60
N THR A 118 -19.04 -26.99 -2.42
CA THR A 118 -18.21 -28.19 -2.47
C THR A 118 -18.10 -28.87 -1.10
#